data_AF-A0A842WT48-F1
#
_entry.id   AF-A0A842WT48-F1
#
_cell.length_a   1.000
_cell.length_b   1.000
_cell.length_c   1.000
_cell.angle_alpha   90.00
_cell.angle_beta   90.00
_cell.angle_gamma   90.00
#
_symmetry.space_group_name_H-M   'P 1'
#
loop_
_entity.id
_entity.type
_entity.pdbx_description
1 polymer ?
#
loop_
_entity_poly.entity_id
_entity_poly.type
_entity_poly.pdbx_seq_one_letter_code
_entity_poly.pdbx_strand_id
1 'polypeptide(L)'
;MRYFIILVLSVSCTMVCAGEGALEDVINQNIQLKRKIRSIAHDKEEADRELEEAKQKHFEKIDKLKQETIEAYQDTMKIYTKKGDIRTASVLLKEIDRLKKEMFTTQLNDALDRSPIQVTGNGFAFTTLTKNGKAYRNRNYVWLHVPEELSGMKYTMIDGGGKPSIVVSGKGTIYVASSIPIPKCTKTNMYISYSDKTKTKLAIYIMDISGKTTIQQNEWQGTLVIMPQ
;
A
#
# COMPACT_ATOMS: atom_id res chain seq x y z
N MET A 1 60.68 -8.67 -53.80
CA MET A 1 59.94 -7.77 -52.88
C MET A 1 58.47 -7.50 -53.31
N ARG A 2 57.83 -8.36 -54.12
CA ARG A 2 56.39 -8.24 -54.49
C ARG A 2 55.48 -9.28 -53.81
N TYR A 3 56.04 -10.40 -53.35
CA TYR A 3 55.27 -11.46 -52.66
C TYR A 3 54.93 -11.14 -51.20
N PHE A 4 55.62 -10.19 -50.56
CA PHE A 4 55.39 -9.85 -49.15
C PHE A 4 54.18 -8.93 -48.94
N ILE A 5 53.80 -8.13 -49.94
CA ILE A 5 52.67 -7.20 -49.87
C ILE A 5 51.32 -7.93 -50.03
N ILE A 6 51.28 -9.00 -50.82
CA ILE A 6 50.07 -9.81 -51.01
C ILE A 6 49.72 -10.60 -49.75
N LEU A 7 50.71 -11.07 -48.99
CA LEU A 7 50.48 -11.83 -47.76
C LEU A 7 49.86 -10.97 -46.65
N VAL A 8 50.31 -9.72 -46.48
CA VAL A 8 49.83 -8.79 -45.43
C VAL A 8 48.38 -8.32 -45.68
N LEU A 9 47.97 -8.16 -46.94
CA LEU A 9 46.59 -7.83 -47.31
C LEU A 9 45.61 -9.03 -47.13
N SER A 10 46.10 -10.27 -47.27
CA SER A 10 45.26 -11.46 -47.07
C SER A 10 44.92 -11.72 -45.58
N VAL A 11 45.86 -11.43 -44.67
CA VAL A 11 45.68 -11.63 -43.22
C VAL A 11 44.77 -10.56 -42.60
N SER A 12 44.83 -9.33 -43.10
CA SER A 12 43.96 -8.23 -42.64
C SER A 12 42.49 -8.43 -43.06
N CYS A 13 42.23 -9.01 -44.23
CA CYS A 13 40.87 -9.37 -44.65
C CYS A 13 40.28 -10.52 -43.81
N THR A 14 41.07 -11.54 -43.47
CA THR A 14 40.59 -12.67 -42.65
C THR A 14 40.28 -12.28 -41.19
N MET A 15 41.04 -11.35 -40.59
CA MET A 15 40.76 -10.86 -39.23
C MET A 15 39.50 -9.99 -39.16
N VAL A 16 39.19 -9.21 -40.20
CA VAL A 16 37.95 -8.40 -40.26
C VAL A 16 36.73 -9.32 -40.42
N CYS A 17 36.78 -10.30 -41.32
CA CYS A 17 35.68 -11.27 -41.49
C CYS A 17 35.46 -12.15 -40.25
N ALA A 18 36.52 -12.52 -39.51
CA ALA A 18 36.39 -13.26 -38.25
C ALA A 18 35.75 -12.41 -37.13
N GLY A 19 36.01 -11.10 -37.11
CA GLY A 19 35.39 -10.18 -36.15
C GLY A 19 33.91 -9.91 -36.42
N GLU A 20 33.50 -9.84 -37.70
CA GLU A 20 32.10 -9.64 -38.09
C GLU A 20 31.22 -10.83 -37.70
N GLY A 21 31.67 -12.08 -37.91
CA GLY A 21 30.91 -13.26 -37.51
C GLY A 21 30.71 -13.37 -36.00
N ALA A 22 31.74 -13.07 -35.21
CA ALA A 22 31.63 -13.05 -33.75
C ALA A 22 30.67 -11.96 -33.23
N LEU A 23 30.64 -10.79 -33.89
CA LEU A 23 29.71 -9.71 -33.54
C LEU A 23 28.26 -10.08 -33.88
N GLU A 24 28.02 -10.71 -35.02
CA GLU A 24 26.68 -11.18 -35.43
C GLU A 24 26.14 -12.24 -34.46
N ASP A 25 26.97 -13.19 -34.02
CA ASP A 25 26.61 -14.20 -33.02
C ASP A 25 26.22 -13.55 -31.68
N VAL A 26 26.98 -12.57 -31.21
CA VAL A 26 26.68 -11.82 -29.98
C VAL A 26 25.36 -11.03 -30.12
N ILE A 27 25.11 -10.42 -31.27
CA ILE A 27 23.85 -9.72 -31.55
C ILE A 27 22.68 -10.71 -31.52
N ASN A 28 22.81 -11.86 -32.19
CA ASN A 28 21.79 -12.91 -32.23
C ASN A 28 21.50 -13.48 -30.83
N GLN A 29 22.53 -13.76 -30.04
CA GLN A 29 22.38 -14.19 -28.65
C GLN A 29 21.65 -13.14 -27.80
N ASN A 30 21.99 -11.85 -27.95
CA ASN A 30 21.30 -10.77 -27.25
C ASN A 30 19.83 -10.64 -27.65
N ILE A 31 19.50 -10.81 -28.94
CA ILE A 31 18.11 -10.82 -29.42
C ILE A 31 17.35 -11.98 -28.78
N GLN A 32 17.93 -13.18 -28.75
CA GLN A 32 17.32 -14.36 -28.12
C GLN A 32 17.12 -14.16 -26.61
N LEU A 33 18.10 -13.59 -25.91
CA LEU A 33 17.99 -13.29 -24.48
C LEU A 33 16.88 -12.28 -24.20
N LYS A 34 16.79 -11.19 -24.99
CA LYS A 34 15.71 -10.20 -24.88
C LYS A 34 14.32 -10.78 -25.15
N ARG A 35 14.20 -11.80 -26.00
CA ARG A 35 12.94 -12.52 -26.23
C ARG A 35 12.58 -13.38 -25.01
N LYS A 36 13.54 -14.13 -24.46
CA LYS A 36 13.34 -14.93 -23.24
C LYS A 36 12.94 -14.09 -22.04
N ILE A 37 13.60 -12.95 -21.80
CA ILE A 37 13.26 -12.03 -20.71
C ILE A 37 11.82 -11.52 -20.84
N ARG A 38 11.38 -11.18 -22.06
CA ARG A 38 10.00 -10.75 -22.30
C ARG A 38 8.98 -11.86 -22.05
N SER A 39 9.28 -13.09 -22.46
CA SER A 39 8.43 -14.25 -22.15
C SER A 39 8.28 -14.45 -20.65
N ILE A 40 9.40 -14.47 -19.91
CA ILE A 40 9.39 -14.66 -18.45
C ILE A 40 8.60 -13.53 -17.75
N ALA A 41 8.73 -12.29 -18.21
CA ALA A 41 7.98 -11.17 -17.66
C ALA A 41 6.47 -11.32 -17.89
N HIS A 42 6.06 -11.79 -19.07
CA HIS A 42 4.66 -12.07 -19.38
C HIS A 42 4.11 -13.23 -18.54
N ASP A 43 4.84 -14.35 -18.45
CA ASP A 43 4.42 -15.53 -17.67
C ASP A 43 4.29 -15.18 -16.18
N LYS A 44 5.18 -14.32 -15.67
CA LYS A 44 5.09 -13.80 -14.30
C LYS A 44 3.83 -12.95 -14.11
N GLU A 45 3.54 -12.03 -15.03
CA GLU A 45 2.34 -11.20 -14.95
C GLU A 45 1.06 -12.05 -14.99
N GLU A 46 1.04 -13.10 -15.80
CA GLU A 46 -0.07 -14.06 -15.85
C GLU A 46 -0.23 -14.82 -14.53
N ALA A 47 0.85 -15.34 -13.96
CA ALA A 47 0.83 -16.01 -12.66
C ALA A 47 0.39 -15.07 -11.51
N ASP A 48 0.83 -13.81 -11.54
CA ASP A 48 0.40 -12.80 -10.56
C ASP A 48 -1.11 -12.51 -10.69
N ARG A 49 -1.65 -12.45 -11.92
CA ARG A 49 -3.11 -12.31 -12.14
C ARG A 49 -3.89 -13.51 -11.61
N GLU A 50 -3.47 -14.73 -11.94
CA GLU A 50 -4.14 -15.96 -11.48
C GLU A 50 -4.14 -16.06 -9.94
N LEU A 51 -3.03 -15.66 -9.31
CA LEU A 51 -2.92 -15.64 -7.85
C LEU A 51 -3.91 -14.65 -7.22
N GLU A 52 -4.06 -13.45 -7.78
CA GLU A 52 -5.02 -12.47 -7.29
C GLU A 52 -6.48 -12.93 -7.49
N GLU A 53 -6.80 -13.55 -8.63
CA GLU A 53 -8.12 -14.16 -8.83
C GLU A 53 -8.41 -15.30 -7.83
N ALA A 54 -7.42 -16.13 -7.55
CA ALA A 54 -7.55 -17.23 -6.59
C ALA A 54 -7.78 -16.70 -5.15
N LYS A 55 -7.04 -15.66 -4.75
CA LYS A 55 -7.25 -14.96 -3.46
C LYS A 55 -8.66 -14.39 -3.38
N GLN A 56 -9.11 -13.71 -4.43
CA GLN A 56 -10.45 -13.12 -4.49
C GLN A 56 -11.54 -14.18 -4.27
N LYS A 57 -11.49 -15.29 -5.01
CA LYS A 57 -12.43 -16.41 -4.87
C LYS A 57 -12.39 -17.02 -3.47
N HIS A 58 -11.20 -17.12 -2.87
CA HIS A 58 -11.05 -17.64 -1.51
C HIS A 58 -11.70 -16.73 -0.47
N PHE A 59 -11.52 -15.40 -0.58
CA PHE A 59 -12.15 -14.43 0.30
C PHE A 59 -13.68 -14.44 0.18
N GLU A 60 -14.21 -14.48 -1.04
CA GLU A 60 -15.66 -14.60 -1.27
C GLU A 60 -16.24 -15.86 -0.61
N LYS A 61 -15.51 -16.98 -0.67
CA LYS A 61 -15.91 -18.22 0.00
C LYS A 61 -15.92 -18.08 1.52
N ILE A 62 -14.90 -17.42 2.11
CA ILE A 62 -14.84 -17.16 3.55
C ILE A 62 -16.02 -16.28 3.99
N ASP A 63 -16.29 -15.20 3.27
CA ASP A 63 -17.37 -14.26 3.58
C ASP A 63 -18.74 -14.96 3.50
N LYS A 64 -18.94 -15.80 2.50
CA LYS A 64 -20.14 -16.63 2.38
C LYS A 64 -20.32 -17.57 3.58
N LEU A 65 -19.25 -18.29 3.97
CA LEU A 65 -19.31 -19.20 5.12
C LEU A 65 -19.58 -18.47 6.45
N LYS A 66 -18.99 -17.29 6.64
CA LYS A 66 -19.26 -16.45 7.82
C LYS A 66 -20.72 -15.99 7.85
N GLN A 67 -21.27 -15.59 6.71
CA GLN A 67 -22.67 -15.19 6.59
C GLN A 67 -23.62 -16.35 6.92
N GLU A 68 -23.40 -17.53 6.35
CA GLU A 68 -24.17 -18.74 6.65
C GLU A 68 -24.10 -19.10 8.15
N THR A 69 -22.92 -18.95 8.76
CA THR A 69 -22.72 -19.19 10.21
C THR A 69 -23.52 -18.20 11.07
N ILE A 70 -23.53 -16.91 10.69
CA ILE A 70 -24.30 -15.88 11.38
C ILE A 70 -25.80 -16.19 11.32
N GLU A 71 -26.31 -16.59 10.16
CA GLU A 71 -27.72 -16.96 9.98
C GLU A 71 -28.10 -18.17 10.86
N ALA A 72 -27.26 -19.21 10.88
CA ALA A 72 -27.46 -20.38 11.74
C ALA A 72 -27.49 -20.01 13.24
N TYR A 73 -26.61 -19.10 13.68
CA TYR A 73 -26.62 -18.60 15.05
C TYR A 73 -27.86 -17.76 15.36
N GLN A 74 -28.34 -16.94 14.42
CA GLN A 74 -29.56 -16.16 14.60
C GLN A 74 -30.79 -17.07 14.77
N ASP A 75 -30.90 -18.12 13.97
CA ASP A 75 -32.02 -19.08 14.08
C ASP A 75 -31.96 -19.89 15.37
N THR A 76 -30.76 -20.33 15.76
CA THR A 76 -30.54 -21.01 17.04
C THR A 76 -30.89 -20.10 18.23
N MET A 77 -30.49 -18.83 18.17
CA MET A 77 -30.82 -17.82 19.18
C MET A 77 -32.33 -17.63 19.31
N LYS A 78 -33.09 -17.55 18.20
CA LYS A 78 -34.56 -17.47 18.24
C LYS A 78 -35.18 -18.66 18.97
N ILE A 79 -34.64 -19.87 18.79
CA ILE A 79 -35.12 -21.08 19.47
C ILE A 79 -34.89 -20.98 20.98
N TYR A 80 -33.69 -20.60 21.43
CA TYR A 80 -33.39 -20.48 22.87
C TYR A 80 -34.16 -19.34 23.55
N THR A 81 -34.36 -18.21 22.87
CA THR A 81 -35.20 -17.12 23.38
C THR A 81 -36.65 -17.58 23.60
N LYS A 82 -37.22 -18.36 22.66
CA LYS A 82 -38.57 -18.94 22.83
C LYS A 82 -38.66 -19.93 23.99
N LYS A 83 -37.57 -20.63 24.31
CA LYS A 83 -37.48 -21.56 25.46
C LYS A 83 -37.21 -20.86 26.79
N GLY A 84 -37.00 -19.55 26.81
CA GLY A 84 -36.65 -18.79 28.02
C GLY A 84 -35.19 -18.95 28.47
N ASP A 85 -34.33 -19.60 27.68
CA ASP A 85 -32.90 -19.72 27.98
C ASP A 85 -32.14 -18.49 27.49
N ILE A 86 -32.25 -17.40 28.25
CA ILE A 86 -31.63 -16.11 27.95
C ILE A 86 -30.10 -16.18 28.00
N ARG A 87 -29.52 -17.07 28.83
CA ARG A 87 -28.08 -17.19 28.98
C ARG A 87 -27.44 -17.70 27.70
N THR A 88 -27.98 -18.78 27.13
CA THR A 88 -27.48 -19.33 25.87
C THR A 88 -27.70 -18.36 24.71
N ALA A 89 -28.86 -17.69 24.64
CA ALA A 89 -29.13 -16.66 23.63
C ALA A 89 -28.12 -15.50 23.69
N SER A 90 -27.72 -15.06 24.89
CA SER A 90 -26.72 -14.00 25.07
C SER A 90 -25.32 -14.41 24.59
N VAL A 91 -24.92 -15.67 24.79
CA VAL A 91 -23.64 -16.19 24.27
C VAL A 91 -23.62 -16.16 22.75
N LEU A 92 -24.71 -16.60 22.10
CA LEU A 92 -24.84 -16.58 20.64
C LEU A 92 -24.79 -15.17 20.07
N LEU A 93 -25.44 -14.20 20.72
CA LEU A 93 -25.39 -12.79 20.29
C LEU A 93 -23.96 -12.23 20.28
N LYS A 94 -23.18 -12.50 21.34
CA LYS A 94 -21.77 -12.07 21.40
C LYS A 94 -20.93 -12.66 20.28
N GLU A 95 -21.21 -13.91 19.91
CA GLU A 95 -20.49 -14.58 18.84
C GLU A 95 -20.87 -14.04 17.46
N ILE A 96 -22.15 -13.71 17.24
CA ILE A 96 -22.60 -12.99 16.03
C ILE A 96 -21.87 -11.64 15.93
N ASP A 97 -21.79 -10.88 17.02
CA ASP A 97 -21.12 -9.58 17.02
C ASP A 97 -19.61 -9.72 16.73
N ARG A 98 -18.97 -10.75 17.28
CA ARG A 98 -17.57 -11.09 16.97
C ARG A 98 -17.38 -11.34 15.47
N LEU A 99 -18.19 -12.24 14.89
CA LEU A 99 -18.10 -12.60 13.47
C LEU A 99 -18.37 -11.40 12.55
N LYS A 100 -19.37 -10.57 12.87
CA LYS A 100 -19.66 -9.34 12.13
C LYS A 100 -18.49 -8.37 12.15
N LYS A 101 -17.84 -8.20 13.31
CA LYS A 101 -16.67 -7.33 13.44
C LYS A 101 -15.49 -7.87 12.61
N GLU A 102 -15.29 -9.18 12.59
CA GLU A 102 -14.26 -9.81 11.76
C GLU A 102 -14.53 -9.63 10.26
N MET A 103 -15.77 -9.85 9.79
CA MET A 103 -16.16 -9.56 8.40
C MET A 103 -15.90 -8.11 8.02
N PHE A 104 -16.32 -7.16 8.86
CA PHE A 104 -16.11 -5.74 8.62
C PHE A 104 -14.62 -5.39 8.56
N THR A 105 -13.79 -5.97 9.43
CA THR A 105 -12.34 -5.72 9.46
C THR A 105 -11.65 -6.28 8.22
N THR A 106 -12.04 -7.47 7.76
CA THR A 106 -11.53 -8.06 6.50
C THR A 106 -11.91 -7.21 5.30
N GLN A 107 -13.17 -6.82 5.17
CA GLN A 107 -13.65 -5.97 4.06
C GLN A 107 -12.98 -4.60 4.06
N LEU A 108 -12.76 -4.01 5.24
CA LEU A 108 -12.05 -2.73 5.36
C LEU A 108 -10.58 -2.86 4.93
N ASN A 109 -9.90 -3.96 5.28
CA ASN A 109 -8.52 -4.19 4.88
C ASN A 109 -8.41 -4.48 3.38
N ASP A 110 -9.33 -5.25 2.81
CA ASP A 110 -9.42 -5.50 1.37
C ASP A 110 -9.70 -4.22 0.58
N ALA A 111 -10.59 -3.36 1.07
CA ALA A 111 -10.85 -2.06 0.46
C ALA A 111 -9.62 -1.15 0.46
N LEU A 112 -8.75 -1.27 1.48
CA LEU A 112 -7.50 -0.53 1.56
C LEU A 112 -6.41 -1.11 0.66
N ASP A 113 -6.36 -2.43 0.50
CA ASP A 113 -5.47 -3.07 -0.47
C ASP A 113 -5.90 -2.75 -1.92
N ARG A 114 -7.21 -2.57 -2.15
CA ARG A 114 -7.79 -2.13 -3.43
C ARG A 114 -7.85 -0.62 -3.60
N SER A 115 -7.48 0.17 -2.59
CA SER A 115 -7.36 1.60 -2.77
C SER A 115 -6.32 1.84 -3.86
N PRO A 116 -6.58 2.68 -4.87
CA PRO A 116 -5.60 2.95 -5.89
C PRO A 116 -4.36 3.63 -5.31
N ILE A 117 -4.36 3.99 -4.01
CA ILE A 117 -3.24 4.52 -3.27
C ILE A 117 -2.84 3.54 -2.15
N GLN A 118 -1.63 3.01 -2.23
CA GLN A 118 -0.99 2.20 -1.22
C GLN A 118 0.07 2.99 -0.48
N VAL A 119 0.13 2.83 0.84
CA VAL A 119 1.15 3.45 1.68
C VAL A 119 1.95 2.37 2.39
N THR A 120 3.25 2.34 2.15
CA THR A 120 4.20 1.33 2.63
C THR A 120 5.39 2.00 3.32
N GLY A 121 6.20 1.19 4.01
CA GLY A 121 7.43 1.63 4.65
C GLY A 121 7.54 1.21 6.11
N ASN A 122 8.22 1.99 6.94
CA ASN A 122 8.50 1.65 8.33
C ASN A 122 8.41 2.86 9.27
N GLY A 123 8.38 2.60 10.58
CA GLY A 123 8.34 3.66 11.59
C GLY A 123 6.97 4.32 11.77
N PHE A 124 5.90 3.75 11.20
CA PHE A 124 4.52 4.21 11.40
C PHE A 124 3.55 3.04 11.62
N ALA A 125 2.34 3.35 12.06
CA ALA A 125 1.19 2.43 12.10
C ALA A 125 -0.04 3.15 11.56
N PHE A 126 -0.97 2.42 10.95
CA PHE A 126 -2.25 3.02 10.54
C PHE A 126 -3.22 3.12 11.72
N THR A 127 -3.94 4.22 11.78
CA THR A 127 -5.06 4.44 12.71
C THR A 127 -6.03 5.43 12.08
N THR A 128 -7.21 5.59 12.70
CA THR A 128 -8.23 6.54 12.28
C THR A 128 -7.92 7.93 12.83
N LEU A 129 -8.06 8.96 11.99
CA LEU A 129 -7.94 10.35 12.36
C LEU A 129 -9.27 10.83 12.94
N THR A 130 -9.34 11.01 14.25
CA THR A 130 -10.54 11.49 14.93
C THR A 130 -10.16 12.50 16.01
N LYS A 131 -11.07 13.41 16.34
CA LYS A 131 -10.93 14.28 17.53
C LYS A 131 -10.75 13.41 18.78
N ASN A 132 -9.87 13.85 19.67
CA ASN A 132 -9.40 13.14 20.87
C ASN A 132 -8.69 11.80 20.60
N GLY A 133 -8.48 11.42 19.34
CA GLY A 133 -7.66 10.26 18.98
C GLY A 133 -6.18 10.51 19.27
N LYS A 134 -5.41 9.45 19.53
CA LYS A 134 -3.96 9.53 19.79
C LYS A 134 -3.25 10.09 18.55
N ALA A 135 -2.32 11.03 18.75
CA ALA A 135 -1.61 11.73 17.66
C ALA A 135 -0.25 11.11 17.32
N TYR A 136 0.46 10.59 18.32
CA TYR A 136 1.78 9.95 18.17
C TYR A 136 1.82 8.66 18.98
N ARG A 137 2.48 7.61 18.49
CA ARG A 137 2.49 6.30 19.15
C ARG A 137 3.18 6.32 20.52
N ASN A 138 4.31 7.02 20.63
CA ASN A 138 5.15 7.09 21.83
C ASN A 138 4.90 8.34 22.70
N ARG A 139 3.84 9.12 22.44
CA ARG A 139 3.42 10.27 23.26
C ARG A 139 1.95 10.14 23.67
N ASN A 140 1.56 10.84 24.72
CA ASN A 140 0.17 10.91 25.19
C ASN A 140 -0.61 12.08 24.56
N TYR A 141 -0.14 12.61 23.42
CA TYR A 141 -0.83 13.68 22.72
C TYR A 141 -2.06 13.16 21.98
N VAL A 142 -3.14 13.93 22.02
CA VAL A 142 -4.38 13.64 21.30
C VAL A 142 -4.71 14.77 20.34
N TRP A 143 -5.43 14.46 19.25
CA TRP A 143 -5.92 15.46 18.30
C TRP A 143 -6.98 16.34 18.94
N LEU A 144 -6.71 17.65 19.05
CA LEU A 144 -7.65 18.64 19.57
C LEU A 144 -8.60 19.14 18.49
N HIS A 145 -8.07 19.34 17.29
CA HIS A 145 -8.82 19.80 16.12
C HIS A 145 -8.52 18.89 14.93
N VAL A 146 -9.59 18.38 14.33
CA VAL A 146 -9.59 17.60 13.09
C VAL A 146 -10.71 18.19 12.22
N PRO A 147 -10.42 18.70 11.01
CA PRO A 147 -11.43 19.12 10.06
C PRO A 147 -12.43 18.00 9.78
N GLU A 148 -13.70 18.34 9.58
CA GLU A 148 -14.76 17.36 9.38
C GLU A 148 -14.48 16.49 8.15
N GLU A 149 -13.93 17.09 7.10
CA GLU A 149 -13.55 16.45 5.83
C GLU A 149 -12.46 15.40 5.99
N LEU A 150 -11.66 15.45 7.07
CA LEU A 150 -10.59 14.50 7.35
C LEU A 150 -10.95 13.52 8.48
N SER A 151 -12.05 13.76 9.18
CA SER A 151 -12.47 12.94 10.32
C SER A 151 -12.92 11.56 9.84
N GLY A 152 -12.37 10.50 10.43
CA GLY A 152 -12.64 9.12 10.04
C GLY A 152 -11.66 8.57 8.98
N MET A 153 -10.84 9.42 8.34
CA MET A 153 -9.82 8.94 7.40
C MET A 153 -8.70 8.16 8.11
N LYS A 154 -7.99 7.31 7.37
CA LYS A 154 -6.80 6.65 7.92
C LYS A 154 -5.60 7.56 7.83
N TYR A 155 -4.70 7.50 8.81
CA TYR A 155 -3.44 8.22 8.74
C TYR A 155 -2.26 7.40 9.28
N THR A 156 -1.06 7.76 8.85
CA THR A 156 0.20 7.17 9.35
C THR A 156 0.55 7.79 10.71
N MET A 157 0.26 7.11 11.81
CA MET A 157 0.67 7.51 13.15
C MET A 157 2.12 7.10 13.42
N ILE A 158 2.94 8.07 13.75
CA ILE A 158 4.40 7.94 13.88
C ILE A 158 4.83 8.11 15.34
N ASP A 159 6.10 7.85 15.63
CA ASP A 159 6.71 8.24 16.91
C ASP A 159 7.08 9.73 16.87
N GLY A 160 6.80 10.48 17.93
CA GLY A 160 7.24 11.87 18.06
C GLY A 160 8.76 11.92 18.21
N GLY A 161 9.44 12.63 17.29
CA GLY A 161 10.89 12.62 17.13
C GLY A 161 11.42 11.47 16.25
N GLY A 162 10.55 10.58 15.77
CA GLY A 162 10.92 9.52 14.83
C GLY A 162 11.10 10.04 13.41
N LYS A 163 11.84 9.29 12.60
CA LYS A 163 12.01 9.54 11.15
C LYS A 163 11.49 8.33 10.37
N PRO A 164 10.17 8.22 10.17
CA PRO A 164 9.60 7.08 9.45
C PRO A 164 10.03 7.08 7.98
N SER A 165 10.09 5.91 7.36
CA SER A 165 10.17 5.81 5.90
C SER A 165 8.74 5.61 5.39
N ILE A 166 8.21 6.58 4.64
CA ILE A 166 6.85 6.50 4.09
C ILE A 166 6.93 6.59 2.56
N VAL A 167 6.43 5.56 1.90
CA VAL A 167 6.38 5.45 0.45
C VAL A 167 4.92 5.29 0.03
N VAL A 168 4.48 6.17 -0.86
CA VAL A 168 3.12 6.16 -1.41
C VAL A 168 3.21 5.71 -2.87
N SER A 169 2.42 4.72 -3.26
CA SER A 169 2.34 4.24 -4.63
C SER A 169 0.89 4.18 -5.08
N GLY A 170 0.61 4.57 -6.32
CA GLY A 170 -0.76 4.53 -6.80
C GLY A 170 -1.16 5.60 -7.79
N LYS A 171 -2.48 5.79 -7.94
CA LYS A 171 -3.07 6.93 -8.64
C LYS A 171 -4.23 7.51 -7.83
N GLY A 172 -4.12 8.76 -7.44
CA GLY A 172 -5.18 9.46 -6.70
C GLY A 172 -4.64 10.58 -5.84
N THR A 173 -5.47 11.11 -4.94
CA THR A 173 -5.12 12.24 -4.10
C THR A 173 -4.95 11.81 -2.65
N ILE A 174 -3.87 12.24 -2.00
CA ILE A 174 -3.66 12.10 -0.54
C ILE A 174 -3.64 13.47 0.13
N TYR A 175 -3.86 13.47 1.43
CA TYR A 175 -3.58 14.60 2.29
C TYR A 175 -2.31 14.37 3.08
N VAL A 176 -1.54 15.44 3.30
CA VAL A 176 -0.29 15.40 4.04
C VAL A 176 -0.34 16.47 5.13
N ALA A 177 -0.15 16.08 6.39
CA ALA A 177 -0.07 17.00 7.51
C ALA A 177 1.39 17.25 7.89
N SER A 178 1.80 18.53 7.92
CA SER A 178 3.18 18.92 8.23
C SER A 178 3.26 20.31 8.87
N SER A 179 4.27 20.54 9.70
CA SER A 179 4.63 21.87 10.24
C SER A 179 5.36 22.75 9.23
N ILE A 180 5.97 22.12 8.22
CA ILE A 180 6.72 22.80 7.15
C ILE A 180 6.13 22.50 5.76
N PRO A 181 6.38 23.36 4.76
CA PRO A 181 6.02 23.09 3.37
C PRO A 181 6.60 21.78 2.85
N ILE A 182 5.76 20.99 2.17
CA ILE A 182 6.17 19.73 1.52
C ILE A 182 6.27 19.96 0.00
N PRO A 183 7.40 19.61 -0.64
CA PRO A 183 7.55 19.73 -2.09
C PRO A 183 6.48 18.92 -2.83
N LYS A 184 6.02 19.45 -3.98
CA LYS A 184 4.99 18.83 -4.83
C LYS A 184 3.60 18.71 -4.20
N CYS A 185 3.36 19.40 -3.09
CA CYS A 185 2.02 19.51 -2.52
C CYS A 185 1.45 20.92 -2.66
N THR A 186 0.12 21.00 -2.77
CA THR A 186 -0.63 22.26 -2.71
C THR A 186 -1.14 22.48 -1.29
N LYS A 187 -0.80 23.62 -0.68
CA LYS A 187 -1.25 23.95 0.68
C LYS A 187 -2.75 24.26 0.69
N THR A 188 -3.48 23.75 1.68
CA THR A 188 -4.89 24.06 1.91
C THR A 188 -5.06 25.10 3.03
N ASN A 189 -6.30 25.52 3.29
CA ASN A 189 -6.64 26.35 4.45
C ASN A 189 -6.90 25.52 5.73
N MET A 190 -6.84 24.19 5.66
CA MET A 190 -7.09 23.29 6.79
C MET A 190 -5.82 23.09 7.64
N TYR A 191 -6.04 22.75 8.91
CA TYR A 191 -4.99 22.31 9.81
C TYR A 191 -5.53 21.26 10.78
N ILE A 192 -4.64 20.46 11.35
CA ILE A 192 -4.93 19.64 12.54
C ILE A 192 -4.07 20.14 13.70
N SER A 193 -4.50 19.93 14.93
CA SER A 193 -3.69 20.26 16.11
C SER A 193 -3.77 19.20 17.17
N TYR A 194 -2.70 19.06 17.97
CA TYR A 194 -2.63 18.07 19.04
C TYR A 194 -2.31 18.70 20.40
N SER A 195 -2.51 17.92 21.46
CA SER A 195 -2.53 18.39 22.85
C SER A 195 -1.16 18.56 23.51
N ASP A 196 -0.13 18.98 22.77
CA ASP A 196 1.12 19.39 23.41
C ASP A 196 0.99 20.76 24.10
N LYS A 197 2.05 21.20 24.78
CA LYS A 197 2.05 22.45 25.55
C LYS A 197 1.70 23.68 24.69
N THR A 198 2.11 23.67 23.43
CA THR A 198 1.91 24.78 22.48
C THR A 198 0.67 24.62 21.60
N LYS A 199 -0.05 23.50 21.72
CA LYS A 199 -1.16 23.11 20.85
C LYS A 199 -0.77 23.18 19.37
N THR A 200 0.37 22.57 19.06
CA THR A 200 1.03 22.65 17.76
C THR A 200 0.05 22.33 16.63
N LYS A 201 0.08 23.17 15.59
CA LYS A 201 -0.74 23.05 14.39
C LYS A 201 0.10 22.48 13.25
N LEU A 202 -0.45 21.49 12.54
CA LEU A 202 0.09 20.97 11.29
C LEU A 202 -0.81 21.45 10.17
N ALA A 203 -0.23 22.14 9.19
CA ALA A 203 -0.94 22.53 7.99
C ALA A 203 -1.23 21.30 7.13
N ILE A 204 -2.40 21.29 6.49
CA ILE A 204 -2.79 20.23 5.56
C ILE A 204 -2.44 20.64 4.14
N TYR A 205 -1.79 19.74 3.43
CA TYR A 205 -1.44 19.84 2.03
C TYR A 205 -2.12 18.72 1.25
N ILE A 206 -2.37 18.95 -0.03
CA ILE A 206 -2.88 17.98 -0.98
C ILE A 206 -1.73 17.56 -1.89
N MET A 207 -1.58 16.25 -2.13
CA MET A 207 -0.63 15.70 -3.09
C MET A 207 -1.35 14.74 -4.03
N ASP A 208 -1.26 15.01 -5.33
CA ASP A 208 -1.69 14.08 -6.35
C ASP A 208 -0.58 13.06 -6.64
N ILE A 209 -0.94 11.79 -6.50
CA ILE A 209 -0.07 10.64 -6.70
C ILE A 209 -0.34 10.07 -8.09
N SER A 210 0.74 9.86 -8.84
CA SER A 210 0.75 9.12 -10.09
C SER A 210 2.06 8.33 -10.15
N GLY A 211 1.99 7.04 -9.82
CA GLY A 211 3.16 6.18 -9.63
C GLY A 211 3.62 6.14 -8.19
N LYS A 212 4.94 6.06 -7.96
CA LYS A 212 5.55 5.85 -6.64
C LYS A 212 6.34 7.07 -6.19
N THR A 213 6.11 7.56 -4.98
CA THR A 213 6.81 8.70 -4.38
C THR A 213 7.15 8.43 -2.92
N THR A 214 8.24 9.02 -2.43
CA THR A 214 8.63 8.97 -1.01
C THR A 214 8.27 10.28 -0.35
N ILE A 215 7.62 10.20 0.81
CA ILE A 215 7.25 11.39 1.59
C ILE A 215 8.41 11.74 2.49
N GLN A 216 8.99 12.91 2.26
CA GLN A 216 10.14 13.40 3.01
C GLN A 216 9.75 13.69 4.46
N GLN A 217 10.61 13.28 5.39
CA GLN A 217 10.49 13.57 6.82
C GLN A 217 11.56 14.57 7.20
N ASN A 218 11.18 15.83 7.28
CA ASN A 218 12.14 16.93 7.39
C ASN A 218 12.26 17.47 8.83
N GLU A 219 11.36 17.08 9.74
CA GLU A 219 11.28 17.63 11.10
C GLU A 219 10.90 16.58 12.15
N TRP A 220 11.15 16.90 13.42
CA TRP A 220 10.85 16.02 14.56
C TRP A 220 9.34 15.81 14.79
N GLN A 221 8.49 16.76 14.39
CA GLN A 221 7.03 16.57 14.41
C GLN A 221 6.57 15.55 13.36
N GLY A 222 7.45 15.27 12.39
CA GLY A 222 7.22 14.39 11.25
C GLY A 222 6.17 14.90 10.27
N THR A 223 6.01 14.13 9.20
CA THR A 223 5.03 14.35 8.15
C THR A 223 4.08 13.16 8.12
N LEU A 224 2.79 13.42 8.33
CA LEU A 224 1.76 12.39 8.37
C LEU A 224 1.06 12.31 7.01
N VAL A 225 0.86 11.10 6.51
CA VAL A 225 0.03 10.84 5.33
C VAL A 225 -1.37 10.46 5.81
N ILE A 226 -2.38 11.11 5.27
CA ILE A 226 -3.79 10.87 5.51
C ILE A 226 -4.40 10.41 4.19
N MET A 227 -5.09 9.26 4.22
CA MET A 227 -5.62 8.60 3.05
C MET A 227 -7.16 8.64 3.08
N PRO A 228 -7.81 9.00 1.97
CA PRO A 228 -9.25 8.80 1.83
C PRO A 228 -9.57 7.30 1.94
N GLN A 229 -10.70 6.99 2.57
CA GLN A 229 -11.25 5.62 2.60
C GLN A 229 -11.93 5.28 1.28
#